data_AF-A0A3Q9ILL4-F1
#
_entry.id   AF-A0A3Q9ILL4-F1
#
_cell.length_a   1.000
_cell.length_b   1.000
_cell.length_c   1.000
_cell.angle_alpha   90.00
_cell.angle_beta   90.00
_cell.angle_gamma   90.00
#
_symmetry.space_group_name_H-M   'P 1'
#
loop_
_entity.id
_entity.type
_entity.pdbx_description
1 polymer ?
#
loop_
_entity_poly.entity_id
_entity_poly.type
_entity_poly.pdbx_seq_one_letter_code
_entity_poly.pdbx_strand_id
1 'polypeptide(L)'
;MKFELTILGCGSAVPTLQRNAAAQVLHVLERYFLIDCGEGTQQQLRRFKVPYNKINHIFISHLHGDHFFGLIGLLSSFSLQNRRAELHIYSDKRLQEIVEFQLKVMNARLNYPLIFHYLDREPGVIYEDRMMTVHTFPLKHRYEAPVTGFLFAEKEKERNIKREMTDAFHVPVAFMHRLKKGEDYITPDGEVIANSRLTTAPPAPRSYAYMTDTLFRETFAEYVKGVDLLYHESTYGNEFEGLAKDTFHSTAGQAARMAVLAGAKHLLLGHFSSRYPDPAPLLEQAREIFPNTDLCYDGAVFELPAVKRG
;
A
#
# COMPACT_ATOMS: atom_id res chain seq x y z
N MET A 1 -1.89 -17.54 2.80
CA MET A 1 -1.64 -16.60 1.69
C MET A 1 -1.12 -15.31 2.28
N LYS A 2 0.10 -14.91 1.92
CA LYS A 2 0.80 -13.80 2.58
C LYS A 2 0.22 -12.44 2.15
N PHE A 3 0.04 -11.55 3.11
CA PHE A 3 -0.24 -10.13 2.94
C PHE A 3 0.48 -9.45 4.08
N GLU A 4 1.63 -8.88 3.78
CA GLU A 4 2.59 -8.41 4.78
C GLU A 4 3.16 -7.07 4.34
N LEU A 5 3.20 -6.11 5.25
CA LEU A 5 3.87 -4.82 5.06
C LEU A 5 5.17 -4.82 5.86
N THR A 6 6.29 -4.58 5.18
CA THR A 6 7.58 -4.33 5.82
C THR A 6 7.91 -2.84 5.74
N ILE A 7 8.17 -2.21 6.88
CA ILE A 7 8.62 -0.82 6.93
C ILE A 7 10.14 -0.79 6.73
N LEU A 8 10.61 -0.11 5.70
CA LEU A 8 12.05 0.07 5.45
C LEU A 8 12.57 1.38 6.05
N GLY A 9 11.72 2.40 6.12
CA GLY A 9 12.01 3.67 6.76
C GLY A 9 10.73 4.43 7.06
N CYS A 10 10.68 5.08 8.23
CA CYS A 10 9.52 5.85 8.70
C CYS A 10 9.87 7.25 9.24
N GLY A 11 11.04 7.79 8.90
CA GLY A 11 11.41 9.18 9.23
C GLY A 11 10.97 10.17 8.15
N SER A 12 10.72 11.42 8.56
CA SER A 12 10.43 12.53 7.65
C SER A 12 11.66 13.38 7.33
N ALA A 13 11.75 13.90 6.11
CA ALA A 13 12.69 14.92 5.61
C ALA A 13 14.18 14.55 5.64
N VAL A 14 14.73 14.23 6.81
CA VAL A 14 16.17 13.93 7.00
C VAL A 14 16.29 12.64 7.81
N PRO A 15 17.11 11.67 7.37
CA PRO A 15 17.33 10.45 8.11
C PRO A 15 17.97 10.72 9.47
N THR A 16 17.63 9.89 10.45
CA THR A 16 18.25 9.85 11.78
C THR A 16 19.00 8.54 11.96
N LEU A 17 19.75 8.39 13.05
CA LEU A 17 20.42 7.12 13.36
C LEU A 17 19.42 5.97 13.56
N GLN A 18 18.18 6.28 13.97
CA GLN A 18 17.15 5.30 14.31
C GLN A 18 16.13 5.09 13.19
N ARG A 19 15.91 6.08 12.32
CA ARG A 19 14.87 6.07 11.29
C ARG A 19 15.40 6.56 9.96
N ASN A 20 15.30 5.70 8.96
CA ASN A 20 15.61 6.02 7.57
C ASN A 20 14.47 6.80 6.90
N ALA A 21 14.76 7.39 5.74
CA ALA A 21 13.77 8.05 4.88
C ALA A 21 12.67 7.08 4.41
N ALA A 22 11.53 7.63 3.99
CA ALA A 22 10.32 6.89 3.68
C ALA A 22 10.54 5.79 2.62
N ALA A 23 10.25 4.55 3.00
CA ALA A 23 10.16 3.42 2.09
C ALA A 23 9.46 2.23 2.78
N GLN A 24 8.66 1.49 2.01
CA GLN A 24 7.94 0.31 2.50
C GLN A 24 7.84 -0.74 1.41
N VAL A 25 7.78 -2.01 1.80
CA VAL A 25 7.50 -3.11 0.87
C VAL A 25 6.24 -3.83 1.27
N LEU A 26 5.26 -3.81 0.38
CA LEU A 26 4.05 -4.61 0.49
C LEU A 26 4.24 -5.93 -0.27
N HIS A 27 4.13 -7.04 0.46
CA HIS A 27 4.19 -8.39 -0.08
C HIS A 27 2.79 -9.01 -0.05
N VAL A 28 2.16 -9.12 -1.22
CA VAL A 28 0.84 -9.72 -1.39
C VAL A 28 0.94 -10.93 -2.31
N LEU A 29 0.67 -12.12 -1.75
CA LEU A 29 0.84 -13.41 -2.41
C LEU A 29 2.28 -13.65 -2.84
N GLU A 30 2.62 -13.40 -4.10
CA GLU A 30 3.98 -13.52 -4.67
C GLU A 30 4.47 -12.19 -5.27
N ARG A 31 3.71 -11.10 -5.07
CA ARG A 31 4.01 -9.76 -5.60
C ARG A 31 4.68 -8.93 -4.53
N TYR A 32 5.73 -8.22 -4.91
CA TYR A 32 6.45 -7.28 -4.06
C TYR A 32 6.33 -5.89 -4.67
N PHE A 33 5.67 -5.00 -3.95
CA PHE A 33 5.48 -3.61 -4.31
C PHE A 33 6.34 -2.75 -3.39
N LEU A 34 7.26 -1.97 -3.97
CA LEU A 34 7.99 -0.95 -3.22
C LEU A 34 7.18 0.34 -3.26
N ILE A 35 6.95 0.96 -2.10
CA ILE A 35 6.18 2.19 -1.94
C ILE A 35 7.14 3.22 -1.34
N ASP A 36 7.37 4.30 -2.09
CA ASP A 36 8.47 5.23 -1.94
C ASP A 36 9.86 4.57 -1.92
N CYS A 37 10.89 5.37 -2.14
CA CYS A 37 12.27 4.94 -2.24
C CYS A 37 13.21 6.05 -1.79
N GLY A 38 13.06 6.50 -0.54
CA GLY A 38 13.97 7.44 0.11
C GLY A 38 15.43 6.98 0.09
N GLU A 39 16.34 7.91 0.35
CA GLU A 39 17.77 7.59 0.45
C GLU A 39 18.03 6.42 1.41
N GLY A 40 18.97 5.53 1.07
CA GLY A 40 19.30 4.35 1.88
C GLY A 40 18.37 3.15 1.71
N THR A 41 17.26 3.25 0.96
CA THR A 41 16.30 2.14 0.74
C THR A 41 16.96 0.82 0.32
N GLN A 42 17.93 0.87 -0.59
CA GLN A 42 18.64 -0.34 -1.03
C GLN A 42 19.42 -1.06 0.09
N GLN A 43 19.91 -0.31 1.09
CA GLN A 43 20.60 -0.88 2.25
C GLN A 43 19.59 -1.49 3.21
N GLN A 44 18.47 -0.82 3.44
CA GLN A 44 17.38 -1.31 4.29
C GLN A 44 16.75 -2.60 3.73
N LEU A 45 16.56 -2.69 2.41
CA LEU A 45 16.12 -3.91 1.73
C LEU A 45 17.04 -5.11 2.05
N ARG A 46 18.37 -4.90 2.04
CA ARG A 46 19.34 -5.94 2.42
C ARG A 46 19.31 -6.24 3.91
N ARG A 47 19.30 -5.19 4.75
CA ARG A 47 19.30 -5.29 6.21
C ARG A 47 18.15 -6.14 6.72
N PHE A 48 16.95 -5.93 6.17
CA PHE A 48 15.74 -6.64 6.56
C PHE A 48 15.44 -7.87 5.70
N LYS A 49 16.40 -8.31 4.87
CA LYS A 49 16.33 -9.53 4.07
C LYS A 49 15.10 -9.60 3.15
N VAL A 50 14.61 -8.45 2.70
CA VAL A 50 13.53 -8.39 1.71
C VAL A 50 14.10 -8.88 0.36
N PRO A 51 13.43 -9.81 -0.34
CA PRO A 51 13.90 -10.33 -1.62
C PRO A 51 13.70 -9.28 -2.72
N TYR A 52 14.56 -8.27 -2.73
CA TYR A 52 14.43 -7.08 -3.57
C TYR A 52 14.47 -7.40 -5.08
N ASN A 53 15.04 -8.55 -5.47
CA ASN A 53 14.98 -9.07 -6.85
C ASN A 53 13.56 -9.42 -7.32
N LYS A 54 12.62 -9.68 -6.40
CA LYS A 54 11.19 -9.92 -6.70
C LYS A 54 10.38 -8.62 -6.85
N ILE A 55 10.98 -7.45 -6.62
CA ILE A 55 10.30 -6.17 -6.80
C ILE A 55 10.23 -5.88 -8.31
N ASN A 56 9.03 -5.77 -8.84
CA ASN A 56 8.76 -5.44 -10.25
C ASN A 56 7.98 -4.12 -10.41
N HIS A 57 7.46 -3.57 -9.31
CA HIS A 57 6.62 -2.40 -9.29
C HIS A 57 7.06 -1.49 -8.13
N ILE A 58 7.33 -0.22 -8.46
CA ILE A 58 7.70 0.83 -7.51
C ILE A 58 6.68 1.95 -7.65
N PHE A 59 6.07 2.38 -6.54
CA PHE A 59 5.12 3.48 -6.48
C PHE A 59 5.78 4.64 -5.74
N ILE A 60 5.91 5.79 -6.38
CA ILE A 60 6.48 7.00 -5.78
C ILE A 60 5.35 8.00 -5.58
N SER A 61 5.08 8.33 -4.33
CA SER A 61 4.00 9.22 -3.92
C SER A 61 4.19 10.65 -4.41
N HIS A 62 5.43 11.17 -4.33
CA HIS A 62 5.79 12.52 -4.75
C HIS A 62 7.32 12.73 -4.83
N LEU A 63 7.72 13.93 -5.29
CA LEU A 63 9.11 14.28 -5.60
C LEU A 63 9.80 15.09 -4.50
N HIS A 64 9.66 14.67 -3.25
CA HIS A 64 10.56 15.09 -2.17
C HIS A 64 11.67 14.06 -1.97
N GLY A 65 12.86 14.53 -1.61
CA GLY A 65 14.08 13.72 -1.67
C GLY A 65 14.05 12.48 -0.78
N ASP A 66 13.43 12.60 0.38
CA ASP A 66 13.17 11.51 1.33
C ASP A 66 12.18 10.45 0.83
N HIS A 67 11.56 10.63 -0.34
CA HIS A 67 10.68 9.65 -0.98
C HIS A 67 11.26 9.06 -2.28
N PHE A 68 12.32 9.62 -2.88
CA PHE A 68 12.85 9.08 -4.13
C PHE A 68 14.37 9.12 -4.33
N PHE A 69 15.16 9.81 -3.49
CA PHE A 69 16.61 9.92 -3.71
C PHE A 69 17.35 8.57 -3.71
N GLY A 70 16.81 7.55 -3.06
CA GLY A 70 17.35 6.20 -3.09
C GLY A 70 17.16 5.46 -4.43
N LEU A 71 16.29 5.97 -5.31
CA LEU A 71 15.85 5.27 -6.51
C LEU A 71 16.99 5.02 -7.49
N ILE A 72 17.79 6.04 -7.82
CA ILE A 72 18.86 5.89 -8.83
C ILE A 72 19.92 4.87 -8.40
N GLY A 73 20.23 4.82 -7.10
CA GLY A 73 21.13 3.82 -6.52
C GLY A 73 20.54 2.41 -6.59
N LEU A 74 19.24 2.27 -6.29
CA LEU A 74 18.54 0.99 -6.40
C LEU A 74 18.49 0.48 -7.84
N LEU A 75 18.16 1.34 -8.81
CA LEU A 75 18.14 1.00 -10.24
C LEU A 75 19.53 0.55 -10.72
N SER A 76 20.58 1.29 -10.36
CA SER A 76 21.96 0.93 -10.69
C SER A 76 22.33 -0.43 -10.10
N SER A 77 21.96 -0.68 -8.84
CA SER A 77 22.17 -1.97 -8.16
C SER A 77 21.44 -3.13 -8.84
N PHE A 78 20.21 -2.94 -9.33
CA PHE A 78 19.52 -3.96 -10.12
C PHE A 78 20.24 -4.28 -11.42
N SER A 79 20.77 -3.25 -12.09
CA SER A 79 21.51 -3.43 -13.35
C SER A 79 22.78 -4.24 -13.12
N LEU A 80 23.56 -3.88 -12.10
CA LEU A 80 24.79 -4.61 -11.72
C LEU A 80 24.55 -6.07 -11.34
N GLN A 81 23.33 -6.41 -10.93
CA GLN A 81 22.93 -7.78 -10.58
C GLN A 81 22.30 -8.54 -11.75
N ASN A 82 22.46 -8.03 -12.97
CA ASN A 82 21.98 -8.67 -14.20
C ASN A 82 20.48 -8.93 -14.19
N ARG A 83 19.69 -8.03 -13.59
CA ARG A 83 18.24 -8.04 -13.76
C ARG A 83 17.91 -8.01 -15.27
N ARG A 84 16.93 -8.80 -15.68
CA ARG A 84 16.39 -8.81 -17.05
C ARG A 84 14.91 -8.47 -17.13
N ALA A 85 14.17 -8.75 -16.05
CA ALA A 85 12.75 -8.48 -15.97
C ALA A 85 12.46 -6.97 -15.98
N GLU A 86 11.33 -6.61 -16.59
CA GLU A 86 10.80 -5.25 -16.60
C GLU A 86 10.62 -4.73 -15.17
N LEU A 87 10.87 -3.43 -15.00
CA LEU A 87 10.59 -2.71 -13.77
C LEU A 87 9.63 -1.56 -14.08
N HIS A 88 8.49 -1.56 -13.40
CA HIS A 88 7.45 -0.57 -13.57
C HIS A 88 7.55 0.48 -12.45
N ILE A 89 7.55 1.76 -12.81
CA ILE A 89 7.54 2.88 -11.88
C ILE A 89 6.26 3.67 -12.08
N TYR A 90 5.48 3.83 -11.01
CA TYR A 90 4.27 4.63 -10.97
C TYR A 90 4.58 5.94 -10.25
N SER A 91 4.56 7.07 -10.95
CA SER A 91 5.02 8.35 -10.39
C SER A 91 4.51 9.56 -11.17
N ASP A 92 4.82 10.76 -10.67
CA ASP A 92 4.80 11.99 -11.48
C ASP A 92 5.75 11.83 -12.69
N LYS A 93 5.35 12.40 -13.85
CA LYS A 93 6.12 12.35 -15.09
C LYS A 93 7.54 12.92 -14.96
N ARG A 94 7.72 13.93 -14.09
CA ARG A 94 9.03 14.58 -13.87
C ARG A 94 10.07 13.61 -13.30
N LEU A 95 9.65 12.52 -12.66
CA LEU A 95 10.60 11.51 -12.17
C LEU A 95 11.35 10.84 -13.31
N GLN A 96 10.69 10.57 -14.43
CA GLN A 96 11.36 9.99 -15.60
C GLN A 96 12.44 10.93 -16.12
N GLU A 97 12.12 12.23 -16.24
CA GLU A 97 13.08 13.26 -16.67
C GLU A 97 14.30 13.30 -15.73
N ILE A 98 14.10 13.20 -14.41
CA ILE A 98 15.17 13.16 -13.42
C ILE A 98 16.05 11.93 -13.59
N VAL A 99 15.45 10.74 -13.68
CA VAL A 99 16.18 9.46 -13.79
C VAL A 99 16.97 9.41 -15.11
N GLU A 100 16.37 9.81 -16.22
CA GLU A 100 17.03 9.85 -17.52
C GLU A 100 18.19 10.85 -17.53
N PHE A 101 18.01 12.03 -16.92
CA PHE A 101 19.07 13.00 -16.77
C PHE A 101 20.25 12.45 -15.96
N GLN A 102 19.97 11.81 -14.80
CA GLN A 102 21.00 11.19 -13.97
C GLN A 102 21.78 10.11 -14.75
N LEU A 103 21.08 9.20 -15.43
CA LEU A 103 21.69 8.15 -16.23
C LEU A 103 22.55 8.71 -17.37
N LYS A 104 22.07 9.77 -18.04
CA LYS A 104 22.80 10.46 -19.11
C LYS A 104 24.11 11.07 -18.60
N VAL A 105 24.07 11.82 -17.50
CA VAL A 105 25.26 12.47 -16.93
C VAL A 105 26.26 11.43 -16.41
N MET A 106 25.78 10.34 -15.81
CA MET A 106 26.60 9.23 -15.33
C MET A 106 27.18 8.37 -16.46
N ASN A 107 26.76 8.58 -17.72
CA ASN A 107 27.04 7.69 -18.84
C ASN A 107 26.68 6.22 -18.54
N ALA A 108 25.56 6.02 -17.84
CA ALA A 108 25.09 4.72 -17.39
C ALA A 108 23.98 4.18 -18.29
N ARG A 109 23.92 2.86 -18.44
CA ARG A 109 22.83 2.15 -19.13
C ARG A 109 22.32 1.02 -18.24
N LEU A 110 21.01 0.96 -18.06
CA LEU A 110 20.35 -0.17 -17.39
C LEU A 110 20.24 -1.34 -18.37
N ASN A 111 20.45 -2.57 -17.89
CA ASN A 111 20.40 -3.79 -18.71
C ASN A 111 19.03 -4.51 -18.68
N TYR A 112 18.00 -3.80 -18.22
CA TYR A 112 16.60 -4.22 -18.17
C TYR A 112 15.66 -3.06 -18.56
N PRO A 113 14.43 -3.35 -19.01
CA PRO A 113 13.47 -2.32 -19.37
C PRO A 113 12.92 -1.59 -18.14
N LEU A 114 12.92 -0.25 -18.20
CA LEU A 114 12.30 0.62 -17.21
C LEU A 114 11.05 1.26 -17.83
N ILE A 115 9.88 1.03 -17.23
CA ILE A 115 8.59 1.46 -17.75
C ILE A 115 7.94 2.41 -16.76
N PHE A 116 7.70 3.66 -17.17
CA PHE A 116 7.02 4.66 -16.35
C PHE A 116 5.53 4.69 -16.64
N HIS A 117 4.74 4.77 -15.57
CA HIS A 117 3.29 4.94 -15.57
C HIS A 117 2.99 6.24 -14.83
N TYR A 118 2.47 7.23 -15.55
CA TYR A 118 2.26 8.55 -14.97
C TYR A 118 0.98 8.59 -14.13
N LEU A 119 1.09 9.16 -12.95
CA LEU A 119 -0.02 9.35 -12.04
C LEU A 119 -0.80 10.61 -12.43
N ASP A 120 -2.09 10.44 -12.69
CA ASP A 120 -3.03 11.55 -12.84
C ASP A 120 -3.39 12.17 -11.50
N ARG A 121 -3.97 13.37 -11.53
CA ARG A 121 -4.47 14.06 -10.33
C ARG A 121 -5.86 13.60 -9.88
N GLU A 122 -6.44 12.66 -10.61
CA GLU A 122 -7.76 12.10 -10.32
C GLU A 122 -7.63 10.69 -9.74
N PRO A 123 -8.56 10.27 -8.86
CA PRO A 123 -8.59 8.89 -8.38
C PRO A 123 -8.79 7.90 -9.53
N GLY A 124 -8.07 6.77 -9.51
CA GLY A 124 -8.15 5.80 -10.60
C GLY A 124 -7.38 4.51 -10.33
N VAL A 125 -7.60 3.50 -11.17
CA VAL A 125 -6.82 2.24 -11.14
C VAL A 125 -5.53 2.45 -11.91
N ILE A 126 -4.39 2.20 -11.26
CA ILE A 126 -3.06 2.32 -11.89
C ILE A 126 -2.38 0.97 -12.11
N TYR A 127 -2.83 -0.07 -11.40
CA TYR A 127 -2.40 -1.44 -11.60
C TYR A 127 -3.57 -2.37 -11.38
N GLU A 128 -3.68 -3.39 -12.22
CA GLU A 128 -4.68 -4.43 -12.09
C GLU A 128 -4.15 -5.74 -12.65
N ASP A 129 -4.38 -6.82 -11.90
CA ASP A 129 -4.23 -8.16 -12.43
C ASP A 129 -5.36 -9.08 -11.94
N ARG A 130 -5.20 -10.40 -12.08
CA ARG A 130 -6.24 -11.37 -11.69
C ARG A 130 -6.53 -11.40 -10.18
N MET A 131 -5.58 -10.97 -9.34
CA MET A 131 -5.66 -11.14 -7.88
C MET A 131 -5.89 -9.84 -7.14
N MET A 132 -5.50 -8.68 -7.68
CA MET A 132 -5.61 -7.41 -6.97
C MET A 132 -5.67 -6.18 -7.88
N THR A 133 -6.01 -5.05 -7.29
CA THR A 133 -5.90 -3.71 -7.89
C THR A 133 -5.01 -2.82 -7.02
N VAL A 134 -4.42 -1.81 -7.64
CA VAL A 134 -3.86 -0.64 -6.96
C VAL A 134 -4.56 0.60 -7.49
N HIS A 135 -5.18 1.34 -6.59
CA HIS A 135 -5.79 2.63 -6.88
C HIS A 135 -4.88 3.76 -6.42
N THR A 136 -4.96 4.86 -7.15
CA THR A 136 -4.31 6.13 -6.83
C THR A 136 -5.35 7.13 -6.38
N PHE A 137 -4.99 8.07 -5.50
CA PHE A 137 -5.86 9.19 -5.12
C PHE A 137 -5.04 10.43 -4.72
N PRO A 138 -5.52 11.65 -5.01
CA PRO A 138 -4.78 12.88 -4.72
C PRO A 138 -4.78 13.20 -3.23
N LEU A 139 -3.65 13.67 -2.74
CA LEU A 139 -3.46 14.21 -1.39
C LEU A 139 -3.12 15.70 -1.45
N LYS A 140 -3.15 16.37 -0.29
CA LYS A 140 -2.92 17.82 -0.23
C LYS A 140 -1.57 18.12 0.40
N HIS A 141 -0.61 18.47 -0.44
CA HIS A 141 0.66 19.02 -0.01
C HIS A 141 0.94 20.38 -0.69
N ARG A 142 2.18 20.87 -0.62
CA ARG A 142 2.61 22.10 -1.32
C ARG A 142 2.24 22.04 -2.81
N TYR A 143 1.86 23.17 -3.39
CA TYR A 143 1.30 23.22 -4.75
C TYR A 143 2.28 22.67 -5.82
N GLU A 144 3.58 22.88 -5.60
CA GLU A 144 4.66 22.46 -6.49
C GLU A 144 5.00 20.96 -6.38
N ALA A 145 4.52 20.32 -5.31
CA ALA A 145 4.73 18.91 -4.97
C ALA A 145 3.37 18.20 -4.86
N PRO A 146 2.72 17.83 -5.99
CA PRO A 146 1.56 16.96 -5.96
C PRO A 146 1.93 15.65 -5.25
N VAL A 147 1.11 15.29 -4.27
CA VAL A 147 1.26 14.05 -3.51
C VAL A 147 0.07 13.16 -3.80
N THR A 148 0.36 11.87 -3.85
CA THR A 148 -0.60 10.84 -4.19
C THR A 148 -0.51 9.72 -3.15
N GLY A 149 -1.67 9.24 -2.71
CA GLY A 149 -1.80 8.03 -1.91
C GLY A 149 -2.13 6.81 -2.77
N PHE A 150 -1.91 5.63 -2.20
CA PHE A 150 -2.13 4.36 -2.89
C PHE A 150 -3.02 3.43 -2.07
N LEU A 151 -4.00 2.79 -2.70
CA LEU A 151 -4.84 1.75 -2.09
C LEU A 151 -4.62 0.43 -2.83
N PHE A 152 -3.99 -0.53 -2.14
CA PHE A 152 -3.78 -1.89 -2.60
C PHE A 152 -4.93 -2.76 -2.11
N ALA A 153 -5.67 -3.42 -3.00
CA ALA A 153 -6.83 -4.22 -2.63
C ALA A 153 -6.83 -5.58 -3.33
N GLU A 154 -6.93 -6.67 -2.57
CA GLU A 154 -7.21 -7.98 -3.14
C GLU A 154 -8.60 -7.97 -3.81
N LYS A 155 -8.72 -8.70 -4.91
CA LYS A 155 -10.02 -9.00 -5.51
C LYS A 155 -10.73 -10.09 -4.73
N GLU A 156 -12.06 -10.03 -4.75
CA GLU A 156 -12.90 -11.11 -4.25
C GLU A 156 -12.57 -12.41 -4.98
N LYS A 157 -12.27 -13.47 -4.21
CA LYS A 157 -11.95 -14.78 -4.77
C LYS A 157 -13.23 -15.53 -5.16
N GLU A 158 -13.07 -16.55 -5.99
CA GLU A 158 -14.17 -17.47 -6.26
C GLU A 158 -14.54 -18.27 -5.00
N ARG A 159 -15.81 -18.67 -4.93
CA ARG A 159 -16.33 -19.51 -3.84
C ARG A 159 -15.86 -20.95 -4.01
N ASN A 160 -15.71 -21.67 -2.91
CA ASN A 160 -15.32 -23.09 -2.97
C ASN A 160 -16.56 -23.99 -2.96
N ILE A 161 -16.64 -24.92 -3.90
CA ILE A 161 -17.76 -25.85 -4.05
C ILE A 161 -17.78 -26.85 -2.88
N LYS A 162 -18.94 -27.03 -2.25
CA LYS A 162 -19.22 -28.12 -1.31
C LYS A 162 -19.69 -29.33 -2.11
N ARG A 163 -18.75 -30.17 -2.54
CA ARG A 163 -19.01 -31.29 -3.46
C ARG A 163 -20.15 -32.20 -2.98
N GLU A 164 -20.14 -32.54 -1.69
CA GLU A 164 -21.19 -33.35 -1.05
C GLU A 164 -22.59 -32.75 -1.21
N MET A 165 -22.70 -31.42 -1.07
CA MET A 165 -23.98 -30.72 -1.22
C MET A 165 -24.41 -30.63 -2.68
N THR A 166 -23.47 -30.35 -3.60
CA THR A 166 -23.80 -30.35 -5.03
C THR A 166 -24.22 -31.72 -5.54
N ASP A 167 -23.62 -32.79 -5.02
CA ASP A 167 -23.98 -34.16 -5.36
C ASP A 167 -25.38 -34.50 -4.80
N ALA A 168 -25.67 -34.13 -3.55
CA ALA A 168 -26.98 -34.34 -2.92
C ALA A 168 -28.13 -33.61 -3.65
N PHE A 169 -27.88 -32.41 -4.16
CA PHE A 169 -28.84 -31.64 -4.95
C PHE A 169 -28.78 -31.94 -6.46
N HIS A 170 -28.03 -32.97 -6.88
CA HIS A 170 -27.90 -33.38 -8.28
C HIS A 170 -27.51 -32.23 -9.23
N VAL A 171 -26.68 -31.31 -8.76
CA VAL A 171 -26.29 -30.12 -9.51
C VAL A 171 -25.38 -30.53 -10.69
N PRO A 172 -25.75 -30.25 -11.96
CA PRO A 172 -24.93 -30.63 -13.09
C PRO A 172 -23.59 -29.89 -13.10
N VAL A 173 -22.53 -30.55 -13.59
CA VAL A 173 -21.16 -29.99 -13.64
C VAL A 173 -21.10 -28.65 -14.41
N ALA A 174 -21.97 -28.47 -15.41
CA ALA A 174 -22.08 -27.22 -16.17
C ALA A 174 -22.38 -25.98 -15.30
N PHE A 175 -23.00 -26.15 -14.11
CA PHE A 175 -23.34 -25.06 -13.20
C PHE A 175 -22.21 -24.69 -12.23
N MET A 176 -21.13 -25.48 -12.14
CA MET A 176 -20.07 -25.27 -11.13
C MET A 176 -19.40 -23.90 -11.26
N HIS A 177 -19.17 -23.41 -12.47
CA HIS A 177 -18.60 -22.09 -12.70
C HIS A 177 -19.54 -20.96 -12.23
N ARG A 178 -20.85 -21.11 -12.41
CA ARG A 178 -21.86 -20.13 -11.94
C ARG A 178 -21.92 -20.13 -10.41
N LEU A 179 -21.90 -21.31 -9.79
CA LEU A 179 -21.86 -21.43 -8.33
C LEU A 179 -20.61 -20.76 -7.73
N LYS A 180 -19.44 -20.93 -8.36
CA LYS A 180 -18.20 -20.27 -7.94
C LYS A 180 -18.28 -18.74 -7.99
N LYS A 181 -19.10 -18.19 -8.90
CA LYS A 181 -19.41 -16.76 -9.02
C LYS A 181 -20.49 -16.27 -8.06
N GLY A 182 -21.08 -17.15 -7.25
CA GLY A 182 -22.09 -16.80 -6.26
C GLY A 182 -23.53 -16.90 -6.74
N GLU A 183 -23.77 -17.45 -7.93
CA GLU A 183 -25.14 -17.65 -8.42
C GLU A 183 -25.82 -18.83 -7.71
N ASP A 184 -27.12 -18.70 -7.46
CA ASP A 184 -27.95 -19.80 -6.99
C ASP A 184 -28.17 -20.84 -8.10
N TYR A 185 -28.52 -22.08 -7.71
CA TYR A 185 -28.90 -23.12 -8.67
C TYR A 185 -30.42 -23.23 -8.73
N ILE A 186 -30.98 -23.26 -9.94
CA ILE A 186 -32.41 -23.51 -10.17
C ILE A 186 -32.55 -24.91 -10.75
N THR A 187 -33.31 -25.77 -10.08
CA THR A 187 -33.57 -27.14 -10.55
C THR A 187 -34.45 -27.14 -11.81
N PRO A 188 -34.50 -28.22 -12.59
CA PRO A 188 -35.42 -28.34 -13.73
C PRO A 188 -36.89 -28.13 -13.35
N ASP A 189 -37.26 -28.45 -12.11
CA ASP A 189 -38.60 -28.29 -11.55
C ASP A 189 -38.87 -26.87 -11.02
N GLY A 190 -37.88 -25.98 -11.08
CA GLY A 190 -38.00 -24.57 -10.70
C GLY A 190 -37.65 -24.24 -9.24
N GLU A 191 -37.17 -25.21 -8.45
CA GLU A 191 -36.73 -24.97 -7.07
C GLU A 191 -35.40 -24.20 -7.05
N VAL A 192 -35.30 -23.18 -6.20
CA VAL A 192 -34.06 -22.40 -6.02
C VAL A 192 -33.25 -22.95 -4.84
N ILE A 193 -32.07 -23.48 -5.14
CA ILE A 193 -31.08 -23.91 -4.16
C ILE A 193 -30.07 -22.78 -3.95
N ALA A 194 -30.13 -22.14 -2.78
CA ALA A 194 -29.25 -21.05 -2.41
C ALA A 194 -27.76 -21.45 -2.49
N ASN A 195 -26.94 -20.58 -3.08
CA ASN A 195 -25.52 -20.78 -3.30
C ASN A 195 -24.74 -21.04 -2.00
N SER A 196 -25.16 -20.43 -0.90
CA SER A 196 -24.57 -20.63 0.44
C SER A 196 -24.69 -22.08 0.94
N ARG A 197 -25.70 -22.84 0.48
CA ARG A 197 -25.84 -24.28 0.76
C ARG A 197 -24.86 -25.11 -0.07
N LEU A 198 -24.55 -24.65 -1.29
CA LEU A 198 -23.72 -25.38 -2.27
C LEU A 198 -22.23 -25.00 -2.24
N THR A 199 -21.88 -23.89 -1.58
CA THR A 199 -20.53 -23.36 -1.56
C THR A 199 -20.12 -22.85 -0.19
N THR A 200 -18.81 -22.63 0.00
CA THR A 200 -18.27 -21.83 1.09
C THR A 200 -17.72 -20.53 0.52
N ALA A 201 -18.00 -19.42 1.21
CA ALA A 201 -17.41 -18.13 0.85
C ALA A 201 -15.88 -18.18 1.03
N PRO A 202 -15.10 -17.54 0.15
CA PRO A 202 -13.68 -17.37 0.40
C PRO A 202 -13.46 -16.43 1.61
N PRO A 203 -12.23 -16.38 2.16
CA PRO A 203 -11.86 -15.32 3.07
C PRO A 203 -12.10 -13.94 2.46
N ALA A 204 -12.41 -12.96 3.30
CA ALA A 204 -12.59 -11.58 2.83
C ALA A 204 -11.31 -11.07 2.15
N PRO A 205 -11.42 -10.30 1.04
CA PRO A 205 -10.28 -9.65 0.44
C PRO A 205 -9.72 -8.63 1.42
N ARG A 206 -8.39 -8.53 1.43
CA ARG A 206 -7.65 -7.61 2.29
C ARG A 206 -7.22 -6.37 1.52
N SER A 207 -7.00 -5.29 2.24
CA SER A 207 -6.65 -3.99 1.68
C SER A 207 -5.65 -3.22 2.55
N TYR A 208 -4.78 -2.46 1.89
CA TYR A 208 -3.79 -1.59 2.51
C TYR A 208 -3.78 -0.23 1.83
N ALA A 209 -3.89 0.85 2.61
CA ALA A 209 -3.80 2.21 2.12
C ALA A 209 -2.55 2.91 2.65
N TYR A 210 -1.83 3.57 1.76
CA TYR A 210 -0.70 4.44 2.06
C TYR A 210 -1.11 5.90 1.87
N MET A 211 -1.31 6.61 2.98
CA MET A 211 -1.64 8.04 3.02
C MET A 211 -0.47 8.81 3.63
N THR A 212 0.46 9.22 2.79
CA THR A 212 1.67 9.96 3.22
C THR A 212 1.42 11.47 3.28
N ASP A 213 2.48 12.25 3.48
CA ASP A 213 2.63 13.70 3.32
C ASP A 213 1.38 14.45 2.85
N THR A 214 0.55 14.82 3.82
CA THR A 214 -0.70 15.50 3.53
C THR A 214 -1.18 16.34 4.68
N LEU A 215 -1.71 17.50 4.31
CA LEU A 215 -2.62 18.27 5.14
C LEU A 215 -3.91 17.47 5.36
N PHE A 216 -4.33 17.36 6.61
CA PHE A 216 -5.59 16.69 6.97
C PHE A 216 -6.80 17.33 6.27
N ARG A 217 -7.61 16.49 5.61
CA ARG A 217 -8.93 16.85 5.07
C ARG A 217 -9.87 15.67 5.24
N GLU A 218 -10.96 15.85 5.98
CA GLU A 218 -11.93 14.78 6.27
C GLU A 218 -12.44 14.07 5.00
N THR A 219 -12.61 14.81 3.90
CA THR A 219 -13.04 14.27 2.60
C THR A 219 -12.13 13.17 2.05
N PHE A 220 -10.87 13.09 2.47
CA PHE A 220 -9.94 12.04 2.04
C PHE A 220 -10.28 10.67 2.60
N ALA A 221 -11.09 10.58 3.66
CA ALA A 221 -11.54 9.32 4.23
C ALA A 221 -12.30 8.45 3.21
N GLU A 222 -13.02 9.07 2.26
CA GLU A 222 -13.76 8.33 1.23
C GLU A 222 -12.84 7.54 0.28
N TYR A 223 -11.57 7.94 0.10
CA TYR A 223 -10.62 7.19 -0.73
C TYR A 223 -10.19 5.86 -0.12
N VAL A 224 -10.28 5.73 1.20
CA VAL A 224 -9.74 4.59 1.96
C VAL A 224 -10.80 3.93 2.85
N LYS A 225 -12.08 4.08 2.46
CA LYS A 225 -13.23 3.61 3.21
C LYS A 225 -13.19 2.10 3.44
N GLY A 226 -13.28 1.68 4.70
CA GLY A 226 -13.31 0.29 5.13
C GLY A 226 -11.98 -0.46 4.99
N VAL A 227 -10.86 0.25 4.79
CA VAL A 227 -9.54 -0.37 4.60
C VAL A 227 -9.12 -1.19 5.81
N ASP A 228 -8.47 -2.34 5.59
CA ASP A 228 -8.03 -3.20 6.68
C ASP A 228 -6.82 -2.60 7.43
N LEU A 229 -5.85 -2.06 6.69
CA LEU A 229 -4.69 -1.40 7.25
C LEU A 229 -4.48 -0.04 6.59
N LEU A 230 -4.52 1.02 7.39
CA LEU A 230 -4.21 2.39 6.95
C LEU A 230 -2.84 2.79 7.50
N TYR A 231 -1.89 3.10 6.63
CA TYR A 231 -0.72 3.89 7.02
C TYR A 231 -1.05 5.36 6.81
N HIS A 232 -0.83 6.17 7.83
CA HIS A 232 -0.96 7.62 7.75
C HIS A 232 0.29 8.31 8.29
N GLU A 233 0.71 9.37 7.62
CA GLU A 233 1.77 10.23 8.16
C GLU A 233 1.33 10.87 9.49
N SER A 234 2.27 10.97 10.41
CA SER A 234 2.08 11.59 11.71
C SER A 234 3.33 12.38 12.04
N THR A 235 3.65 13.35 11.18
CA THR A 235 4.88 14.15 11.31
C THR A 235 4.93 14.87 12.65
N TYR A 236 3.76 15.21 13.21
CA TYR A 236 3.62 16.02 14.42
C TYR A 236 2.65 15.42 15.45
N GLY A 237 2.85 15.77 16.72
CA GLY A 237 1.84 15.63 17.79
C GLY A 237 0.78 16.73 17.71
N ASN A 238 -0.33 16.54 18.44
CA ASN A 238 -1.48 17.46 18.45
C ASN A 238 -1.11 18.88 18.88
N GLU A 239 -0.10 19.03 19.74
CA GLU A 239 0.42 20.32 20.20
C GLU A 239 1.04 21.18 19.08
N PHE A 240 1.37 20.57 17.94
CA PHE A 240 1.96 21.25 16.77
C PHE A 240 1.00 21.33 15.58
N GLU A 241 -0.32 21.30 15.80
CA GLU A 241 -1.31 21.36 14.72
C GLU A 241 -1.13 22.59 13.79
N GLY A 242 -0.77 23.74 14.34
CA GLY A 242 -0.44 24.94 13.54
C GLY A 242 0.76 24.71 12.61
N LEU A 243 1.84 24.13 13.11
CA LEU A 243 3.02 23.81 12.32
C LEU A 243 2.74 22.72 11.28
N ALA A 244 1.97 21.70 11.64
CA ALA A 244 1.52 20.67 10.71
C ALA A 244 0.77 21.31 9.54
N LYS A 245 -0.17 22.22 9.81
CA LYS A 245 -0.90 22.96 8.79
C LYS A 245 0.01 23.80 7.90
N ASP A 246 0.91 24.58 8.48
CA ASP A 246 1.82 25.48 7.73
C ASP A 246 2.81 24.72 6.84
N THR A 247 3.15 23.50 7.24
CA THR A 247 4.04 22.60 6.49
C THR A 247 3.31 21.58 5.63
N PHE A 248 1.97 21.63 5.57
CA PHE A 248 1.10 20.72 4.82
C PHE A 248 1.25 19.25 5.23
N HIS A 249 1.37 19.02 6.54
CA HIS A 249 1.43 17.71 7.18
C HIS A 249 0.25 17.48 8.13
N SER A 250 0.22 16.30 8.74
CA SER A 250 -0.81 15.90 9.70
C SER A 250 -0.25 15.65 11.11
N THR A 251 -1.14 15.76 12.09
CA THR A 251 -0.86 15.34 13.47
C THR A 251 -1.29 13.88 13.73
N ALA A 252 -0.80 13.29 14.82
CA ALA A 252 -1.23 11.97 15.29
C ALA A 252 -2.75 11.88 15.50
N GLY A 253 -3.35 12.89 16.12
CA GLY A 253 -4.80 12.94 16.31
C GLY A 253 -5.56 13.11 14.99
N GLN A 254 -5.01 13.82 14.02
CA GLN A 254 -5.59 13.92 12.67
C GLN A 254 -5.54 12.58 11.92
N ALA A 255 -4.42 11.86 12.00
CA ALA A 255 -4.29 10.51 11.47
C ALA A 255 -5.31 9.54 12.10
N ALA A 256 -5.49 9.60 13.42
CA ALA A 256 -6.49 8.80 14.13
C ALA A 256 -7.93 9.14 13.74
N ARG A 257 -8.25 10.44 13.59
CA ARG A 257 -9.56 10.88 13.07
C ARG A 257 -9.79 10.37 11.65
N MET A 258 -8.76 10.37 10.79
CA MET A 258 -8.85 9.81 9.44
C MET A 258 -9.24 8.32 9.48
N ALA A 259 -8.62 7.54 10.36
CA ALA A 259 -8.95 6.13 10.54
C ALA A 259 -10.40 5.91 10.98
N VAL A 260 -10.90 6.71 11.92
CA VAL A 260 -12.31 6.69 12.36
C VAL A 260 -13.26 7.01 11.21
N LEU A 261 -13.02 8.12 10.50
CA LEU A 261 -13.87 8.57 9.38
C LEU A 261 -13.89 7.55 8.24
N ALA A 262 -12.76 6.93 7.95
CA ALA A 262 -12.65 5.90 6.93
C ALA A 262 -13.30 4.58 7.37
N GLY A 263 -13.54 4.37 8.67
CA GLY A 263 -13.88 3.04 9.19
C GLY A 263 -12.76 2.03 8.95
N ALA A 264 -11.51 2.48 9.03
CA ALA A 264 -10.34 1.62 8.91
C ALA A 264 -10.32 0.59 10.05
N LYS A 265 -9.79 -0.60 9.80
CA LYS A 265 -9.69 -1.63 10.86
C LYS A 265 -8.48 -1.41 11.75
N HIS A 266 -7.35 -0.98 11.19
CA HIS A 266 -6.10 -0.77 11.93
C HIS A 266 -5.34 0.44 11.34
N LEU A 267 -4.71 1.25 12.20
CA LEU A 267 -3.93 2.43 11.83
C LEU A 267 -2.44 2.23 12.15
N LEU A 268 -1.57 2.55 11.21
CA LEU A 268 -0.13 2.66 11.41
C LEU A 268 0.28 4.12 11.29
N LEU A 269 1.00 4.62 12.28
CA LEU A 269 1.61 5.94 12.24
C LEU A 269 3.05 5.83 11.73
N GLY A 270 3.45 6.74 10.85
CA GLY A 270 4.83 6.85 10.40
C GLY A 270 5.19 8.27 9.97
N HIS A 271 6.28 8.39 9.21
CA HIS A 271 6.81 9.67 8.72
C HIS A 271 7.08 10.67 9.86
N PHE A 272 7.80 10.23 10.89
CA PHE A 272 7.99 11.01 12.11
C PHE A 272 9.07 12.09 11.97
N SER A 273 8.76 13.28 12.47
CA SER A 273 9.74 14.35 12.62
C SER A 273 10.93 13.91 13.49
N SER A 274 12.14 14.33 13.10
CA SER A 274 13.37 14.12 13.87
C SER A 274 13.31 14.71 15.29
N ARG A 275 12.34 15.60 15.58
CA ARG A 275 12.06 16.13 16.91
C ARG A 275 11.59 15.09 17.93
N TYR A 276 11.13 13.92 17.46
CA TYR A 276 10.63 12.84 18.32
C TYR A 276 11.62 11.67 18.32
N PRO A 277 12.71 11.68 19.11
CA PRO A 277 13.55 10.49 19.26
C PRO A 277 12.71 9.25 19.58
N ASP A 278 11.75 9.42 20.50
CA ASP A 278 10.71 8.45 20.83
C ASP A 278 9.33 8.95 20.34
N PRO A 279 8.66 8.24 19.42
CA PRO A 279 7.33 8.59 18.95
C PRO A 279 6.18 8.07 19.84
N ALA A 280 6.46 7.47 21.01
CA ALA A 280 5.43 6.98 21.94
C ALA A 280 4.33 8.02 22.28
N PRO A 281 4.63 9.33 22.49
CA PRO A 281 3.58 10.31 22.73
C PRO A 281 2.57 10.45 21.58
N LEU A 282 3.00 10.27 20.32
CA LEU A 282 2.09 10.29 19.18
C LEU A 282 1.13 9.10 19.20
N LEU A 283 1.62 7.93 19.62
CA LEU A 283 0.79 6.73 19.77
C LEU A 283 -0.29 6.91 20.81
N GLU A 284 0.06 7.47 21.98
CA GLU A 284 -0.89 7.75 23.05
C GLU A 284 -2.02 8.67 22.55
N GLN A 285 -1.65 9.80 21.93
CA GLN A 285 -2.59 10.75 21.35
C GLN A 285 -3.51 10.11 20.29
N ALA A 286 -2.98 9.23 19.44
CA ALA A 286 -3.78 8.56 18.43
C ALA A 286 -4.71 7.52 19.04
N ARG A 287 -4.25 6.74 20.03
CA ARG A 287 -5.04 5.68 20.68
C ARG A 287 -6.20 6.19 21.51
N GLU A 288 -6.14 7.44 21.99
CA GLU A 288 -7.29 8.12 22.60
C GLU A 288 -8.49 8.24 21.64
N ILE A 289 -8.23 8.35 20.33
CA ILE A 289 -9.25 8.53 19.29
C ILE A 289 -9.52 7.21 18.56
N PHE A 290 -8.48 6.45 18.24
CA PHE A 290 -8.56 5.18 17.52
C PHE A 290 -7.65 4.13 18.19
N PRO A 291 -8.19 3.30 19.10
CA PRO A 291 -7.37 2.40 19.93
C PRO A 291 -6.52 1.38 19.15
N ASN A 292 -6.99 0.92 17.97
CA ASN A 292 -6.26 -0.05 17.15
C ASN A 292 -5.20 0.63 16.27
N THR A 293 -4.24 1.27 16.94
CA THR A 293 -3.15 2.02 16.32
C THR A 293 -1.81 1.47 16.77
N ASP A 294 -0.85 1.36 15.85
CA ASP A 294 0.55 1.01 16.12
C ASP A 294 1.54 2.00 15.47
N LEU A 295 2.76 2.04 16.01
CA LEU A 295 3.87 2.84 15.48
C LEU A 295 4.69 2.03 14.47
N CYS A 296 5.07 2.66 13.38
CA CYS A 296 6.06 2.12 12.46
C CYS A 296 7.49 2.28 13.01
N TYR A 297 8.32 1.27 12.80
CA TYR A 297 9.77 1.33 13.03
C TYR A 297 10.48 0.67 11.85
N ASP A 298 11.70 1.10 11.55
CA ASP A 298 12.53 0.47 10.53
C ASP A 298 12.70 -1.03 10.81
N GLY A 299 12.25 -1.87 9.87
CA GLY A 299 12.27 -3.33 9.98
C GLY A 299 11.02 -3.95 10.60
N ALA A 300 10.04 -3.14 11.03
CA ALA A 300 8.77 -3.65 11.50
C ALA A 300 8.00 -4.36 10.37
N VAL A 301 7.33 -5.45 10.74
CA VAL A 301 6.56 -6.30 9.83
C VAL A 301 5.14 -6.41 10.36
N PHE A 302 4.16 -6.04 9.54
CA PHE A 302 2.74 -6.10 9.85
C PHE A 302 2.05 -7.09 8.93
N GLU A 303 1.52 -8.18 9.49
CA GLU A 303 0.79 -9.20 8.76
C GLU A 303 -0.72 -8.96 8.82
N LEU A 304 -1.41 -9.06 7.68
CA LEU A 304 -2.87 -9.06 7.61
C LEU A 304 -3.37 -10.50 7.43
N PRO A 305 -3.80 -11.17 8.50
CA PRO A 305 -4.29 -12.54 8.42
C PRO A 305 -5.60 -12.60 7.63
N ALA A 306 -5.80 -13.70 6.90
CA ALA A 306 -7.05 -13.94 6.20
C ALA A 306 -8.16 -14.29 7.20
N VAL A 307 -9.24 -13.50 7.21
CA VAL A 307 -10.41 -13.74 8.08
C VAL A 307 -11.43 -14.58 7.31
N LYS A 308 -11.76 -15.76 7.85
CA LYS A 308 -12.84 -16.59 7.30
C LYS A 308 -14.17 -15.85 7.45
N ARG A 309 -14.98 -15.86 6.39
CA ARG A 309 -16.37 -15.42 6.47
C ARG A 309 -17.21 -16.55 7.09
N GLY A 310 -18.08 -16.18 8.02
CA GLY A 310 -19.08 -17.08 8.62
C GLY A 310 -20.11 -17.53 7.59
#